data_AF-Q05YX5-F1
#
_entry.id   AF-Q05YX5-F1
#
_cell.length_a   1.000
_cell.length_b   1.000
_cell.length_c   1.000
_cell.angle_alpha   90.00
_cell.angle_beta   90.00
_cell.angle_gamma   90.00
#
_symmetry.space_group_name_H-M   'P 1'
#
loop_
_entity.id
_entity.type
_entity.pdbx_description
1 polymer ?
#
loop_
_entity_poly.entity_id
_entity_poly.type
_entity_poly.pdbx_seq_one_letter_code
_entity_poly.pdbx_strand_id
1 'polypeptide(L)' 'MSTEVRNWDVVAKALEAAGNTSSEMYIRAAALAQGKLDPMPTSSPEAPYSISAVAG' A
#
# COMPACT_ATOMS: atom_id res chain seq x y z
N MET A 1 14.48 -2.87 -14.95
CA MET A 1 14.15 -2.48 -13.56
C MET A 1 13.50 -1.10 -13.60
N SER A 2 12.19 -1.02 -13.40
CA SER A 2 11.40 0.21 -13.61
C SER A 2 11.66 1.25 -12.51
N THR A 3 11.47 2.54 -12.84
CA THR A 3 11.60 3.68 -11.92
C THR A 3 10.73 3.55 -10.66
N GLU A 4 9.56 2.94 -10.78
CA GLU A 4 8.65 2.70 -9.65
C GLU A 4 9.25 1.75 -8.62
N VAL A 5 9.87 0.64 -9.06
CA VAL A 5 10.53 -0.32 -8.16
C VAL A 5 11.66 0.34 -7.37
N ARG A 6 12.43 1.24 -8.03
CA ARG A 6 13.48 2.01 -7.37
C ARG A 6 12.95 3.03 -6.35
N ASN A 7 11.79 3.63 -6.60
CA ASN A 7 11.17 4.53 -5.62
C ASN A 7 10.67 3.75 -4.38
N TRP A 8 10.05 2.59 -4.59
CA TRP A 8 9.61 1.75 -3.48
C TRP A 8 10.77 1.21 -2.64
N ASP A 9 11.92 0.89 -3.24
CA ASP A 9 13.14 0.53 -2.51
C ASP A 9 13.64 1.66 -1.60
N VAL A 10 13.63 2.91 -2.08
CA VAL A 10 13.99 4.08 -1.27
C VAL A 10 13.03 4.27 -0.10
N VAL A 11 11.72 4.11 -0.34
CA VAL A 11 10.70 4.21 0.72
C VAL A 11 10.87 3.09 1.75
N ALA A 12 11.11 1.85 1.31
CA ALA A 12 11.36 0.72 2.20
C ALA A 12 12.58 0.99 3.09
N LYS A 13 13.71 1.38 2.50
CA LYS A 13 14.94 1.74 3.22
C LYS A 13 14.75 2.88 4.21
N ALA A 14 13.97 3.90 3.86
CA ALA A 14 13.65 5.00 4.77
C ALA A 14 12.83 4.53 5.97
N LEU A 15 11.87 3.62 5.75
CA LEU A 15 11.08 3.01 6.82
C LEU A 15 11.92 2.07 7.69
N GLU A 16 12.88 1.33 7.11
CA GLU A 16 13.85 0.54 7.89
C GLU A 16 14.73 1.42 8.77
N ALA A 17 15.25 2.52 8.22
CA ALA A 17 16.08 3.47 8.96
C ALA A 17 15.30 4.14 10.11
N ALA A 18 13.99 4.31 9.95
CA ALA A 18 13.09 4.80 10.98
C ALA A 18 12.69 3.71 12.01
N GLY A 19 13.13 2.46 11.85
CA GLY A 19 12.75 1.32 12.70
C GLY A 19 11.29 0.89 12.50
N ASN A 20 10.66 1.29 11.40
CA ASN A 20 9.24 1.10 11.15
C ASN A 20 8.97 -0.14 10.28
N THR A 21 9.72 -1.20 10.52
CA THR A 21 9.74 -2.46 9.74
C THR A 21 8.50 -3.33 9.95
N SER A 22 7.67 -3.01 10.94
CA SER A 22 6.41 -3.73 11.21
C SER A 22 5.18 -2.99 10.68
N SER A 23 5.34 -1.78 10.14
CA SER A 23 4.24 -1.02 9.57
C SER A 23 3.79 -1.61 8.23
N GLU A 24 2.48 -1.61 7.99
CA GLU A 24 1.88 -2.04 6.72
C GLU A 24 2.51 -1.33 5.51
N MET A 25 2.87 -0.06 5.68
CA MET A 25 3.53 0.74 4.65
C MET A 25 4.92 0.20 4.27
N TYR A 26 5.66 -0.33 5.24
CA TYR A 26 6.96 -0.96 4.98
C TYR A 26 6.79 -2.31 4.26
N ILE A 27 5.83 -3.12 4.71
CA ILE A 27 5.51 -4.41 4.09
C ILE A 27 5.13 -4.21 2.61
N ARG A 28 4.34 -3.18 2.33
CA ARG A 28 4.02 -2.68 0.97
C ARG A 28 5.27 -2.28 0.20
N ALA A 29 6.07 -1.38 0.76
CA ALA A 29 7.21 -0.81 0.06
C ALA A 29 8.25 -1.88 -0.26
N ALA A 30 8.50 -2.80 0.66
CA ALA A 30 9.40 -3.93 0.46
C ALA A 30 8.88 -4.92 -0.60
N ALA A 31 7.57 -5.17 -0.66
CA ALA A 31 6.98 -6.03 -1.69
C ALA A 31 7.05 -5.38 -3.10
N LEU A 32 6.69 -4.09 -3.20
CA LEU A 32 6.76 -3.32 -4.44
C LEU A 32 8.22 -3.10 -4.91
N ALA A 33 9.17 -2.95 -3.98
CA ALA A 33 10.61 -2.90 -4.27
C ALA A 33 11.15 -4.22 -4.85
N GLN A 34 10.49 -5.35 -4.55
CA GLN A 34 10.78 -6.64 -5.17
C GLN A 34 10.06 -6.82 -6.53
N GLY A 35 9.31 -5.81 -6.98
CA GLY A 35 8.47 -5.90 -8.19
C GLY A 35 7.25 -6.81 -8.02
N LYS A 36 6.87 -7.13 -6.77
CA LYS A 36 5.64 -7.86 -6.48
C LYS A 36 4.46 -6.90 -6.46
N LEU A 37 3.27 -7.42 -6.74
CA LEU A 37 2.01 -6.71 -6.52
C LEU A 37 1.89 -6.31 -5.04
N ASP A 38 1.28 -5.15 -4.79
CA ASP A 38 1.01 -4.69 -3.43
C ASP A 38 0.26 -5.79 -2.65
N PRO A 39 0.80 -6.26 -1.52
CA PRO A 39 0.26 -7.40 -0.79
C PRO A 39 -0.99 -7.04 0.03
N MET A 40 -1.40 -5.77 0.08
CA MET A 40 -2.61 -5.38 0.75
C MET A 40 -3.80 -5.83 -0.10
N PRO A 41 -4.86 -6.43 0.49
CA PRO A 41 -6.06 -6.70 -0.27
C PRO A 41 -6.63 -5.38 -0.78
N THR A 42 -6.65 -5.20 -2.10
CA THR A 42 -7.55 -4.24 -2.76
C THR A 42 -8.97 -4.77 -2.67
N SER A 43 -9.46 -4.97 -1.45
CA SER A 43 -10.85 -5.24 -1.15
C SER A 43 -11.01 -4.93 0.34
N SER A 44 -11.44 -3.73 0.68
CA SER A 44 -12.87 -3.44 0.88
C SER A 44 -13.13 -3.27 2.38
N PRO A 45 -14.18 -2.54 2.78
CA PRO A 45 -15.40 -2.31 2.01
C PRO A 45 -15.14 -1.38 0.82
N GLU A 46 -15.58 -1.79 -0.38
CA GLU A 46 -16.32 -0.88 -1.25
C GLU A 46 -17.15 -0.04 -0.29
N ALA A 47 -16.85 1.25 -0.16
CA ALA A 47 -17.53 2.13 0.80
C ALA A 47 -19.01 1.72 0.86
N PRO A 48 -19.50 1.21 2.01
CA PRO A 48 -20.75 0.45 2.02
C PRO A 48 -21.83 1.38 1.51
N TYR A 49 -22.35 1.11 0.30
CA TYR A 49 -23.47 1.77 -0.38
C TYR A 49 -24.00 3.00 0.35
N SER A 50 -23.22 4.07 0.45
CA SER A 50 -23.62 5.23 1.25
C SER A 50 -24.22 6.26 0.33
N ILE A 51 -25.30 5.88 -0.36
CA ILE A 51 -26.49 6.70 -0.66
C ILE A 51 -27.65 5.72 -0.94
N SER A 52 -28.34 5.29 0.12
CA SER A 52 -29.80 5.09 0.01
C SER A 52 -30.41 6.48 -0.08
N ALA A 53 -30.53 7.02 -1.29
CA ALA A 53 -31.41 8.16 -1.54
C ALA A 53 -32.83 7.61 -1.54
N VAL A 54 -33.41 7.49 -0.34
CA VAL A 54 -34.85 7.58 -0.21
C VAL A 54 -35.24 9.02 -0.55
N ALA A 55 -35.71 9.23 -1.77
CA ALA A 55 -36.67 10.27 -2.09
C ALA A 55 -38.00 9.51 -2.25
N GLY A 56 -39.01 9.70 -1.39
CA GLY A 56 -39.64 10.97 -1.14
C GLY A 56 -40.86 11.05 -2.04
#